data_AF-A0A6M7TM43-F1
#
_entry.id   AF-A0A6M7TM43-F1
#
_cell.length_a   1.000
_cell.length_b   1.000
_cell.length_c   1.000
_cell.angle_alpha   90.00
_cell.angle_beta   90.00
_cell.angle_gamma   90.00
#
_symmetry.space_group_name_H-M   'P 1'
#
loop_
_entity.id
_entity.type
_entity.pdbx_description
1 polymer ?
#
loop_
_entity_poly.entity_id
_entity_poly.type
_entity_poly.pdbx_seq_one_letter_code
_entity_poly.pdbx_strand_id
1 'polypeptide(L)'
;MRRYKLSITTDAGGAATAYSPRIAGKIHSIQYVKTDFANGVGFTVTAEATGESIWSEAAVNASAVRYPRAPTHTQAGAAALYAAGGVAVQDKIGLASDRVKVVIASGGATKTGTIHILVD
;
A
#
# COMPACT_ATOMS: atom_id res chain seq x y z
N MET A 1 1.45 16.64 -6.15
CA MET A 1 0.64 15.46 -5.82
C MET A 1 -0.08 14.91 -7.05
N ARG A 2 0.12 13.62 -7.34
CA ARG A 2 -0.42 12.86 -8.47
C ARG A 2 -1.25 11.70 -7.95
N ARG A 3 -2.30 11.32 -8.68
CA ARG A 3 -3.19 10.20 -8.35
C ARG A 3 -3.12 9.13 -9.44
N TYR A 4 -2.86 7.89 -9.04
CA TYR A 4 -2.90 6.72 -9.92
C TYR A 4 -4.07 5.83 -9.52
N LYS A 5 -4.83 5.34 -10.51
CA LYS A 5 -5.97 4.43 -10.29
C LYS A 5 -5.58 3.02 -10.76
N LEU A 6 -5.80 2.04 -9.91
CA LEU A 6 -5.71 0.62 -10.20
C LEU A 6 -7.11 0.00 -10.11
N SER A 7 -7.61 -0.51 -11.22
CA SER A 7 -8.78 -1.40 -11.23
C SER A 7 -8.27 -2.84 -11.16
N ILE A 8 -8.75 -3.62 -10.20
CA ILE A 8 -8.28 -4.98 -9.93
C ILE A 8 -9.46 -5.93 -10.00
N THR A 9 -9.33 -6.99 -10.78
CA THR A 9 -10.29 -8.09 -10.84
C THR A 9 -9.64 -9.34 -10.26
N THR A 10 -10.32 -10.02 -9.34
CA THR A 10 -9.85 -11.28 -8.78
C THR A 10 -10.11 -12.45 -9.71
N ASP A 11 -9.31 -13.50 -9.57
CA ASP A 11 -9.53 -14.79 -10.21
C ASP A 11 -10.70 -15.56 -9.56
N ALA A 12 -10.94 -16.78 -10.05
CA ALA A 12 -11.97 -17.66 -9.50
C ALA A 12 -11.71 -18.09 -8.04
N GLY A 13 -10.45 -18.03 -7.57
CA GLY A 13 -10.07 -18.28 -6.17
C GLY A 13 -10.16 -17.03 -5.28
N GLY A 14 -10.51 -15.87 -5.85
CA GLY A 14 -10.60 -14.60 -5.13
C GLY A 14 -9.26 -13.92 -4.88
N ALA A 15 -8.19 -14.34 -5.55
CA ALA A 15 -6.88 -13.69 -5.47
C ALA A 15 -6.66 -12.75 -6.66
N ALA A 16 -5.78 -11.76 -6.49
CA ALA A 16 -5.34 -10.91 -7.60
C ALA A 16 -3.93 -10.37 -7.34
N THR A 17 -3.19 -10.08 -8.41
CA THR A 17 -1.98 -9.25 -8.35
C THR A 17 -2.08 -8.15 -9.39
N ALA A 18 -1.85 -6.91 -8.99
CA ALA A 18 -1.87 -5.75 -9.87
C ALA A 18 -0.67 -4.84 -9.61
N TYR A 19 -0.29 -4.08 -10.63
CA TYR A 19 0.88 -3.22 -10.62
C TYR A 19 0.50 -1.80 -11.06
N SER A 20 1.03 -0.78 -10.37
CA SER A 20 0.99 0.59 -10.88
C SER A 20 1.91 0.75 -12.12
N PRO A 21 1.74 1.82 -12.91
CA PRO A 21 2.83 2.34 -13.72
C PRO A 21 4.06 2.62 -12.86
N ARG A 22 5.22 2.83 -13.49
CA ARG A 22 6.40 3.32 -12.76
C ARG A 22 6.11 4.72 -12.22
N ILE A 23 6.34 4.91 -10.93
CA ILE A 23 6.14 6.16 -10.23
C ILE A 23 7.42 6.59 -9.53
N ALA A 24 7.56 7.91 -9.39
CA ALA A 24 8.63 8.53 -8.63
C ALA A 24 8.02 9.59 -7.70
N GLY A 25 8.46 9.60 -6.45
CA GLY A 25 7.97 10.49 -5.40
C GLY A 25 7.68 9.76 -4.09
N LYS A 26 7.11 10.47 -3.13
CA LYS A 26 6.77 9.91 -1.81
C LYS A 26 5.31 9.46 -1.79
N ILE A 27 5.04 8.25 -1.30
CA ILE A 27 3.69 7.74 -1.10
C ILE A 27 2.99 8.57 -0.02
N HIS A 28 1.94 9.27 -0.43
CA HIS A 28 1.11 10.02 0.50
C HIS A 28 0.08 9.11 1.17
N SER A 29 -0.73 8.42 0.36
CA SER A 29 -1.80 7.53 0.82
C SER A 29 -2.12 6.41 -0.17
N ILE A 30 -2.58 5.28 0.36
CA ILE A 30 -3.26 4.22 -0.37
C ILE A 30 -4.74 4.27 0.00
N GLN A 31 -5.61 4.33 -1.00
CA GLN A 31 -7.06 4.44 -0.81
C GLN A 31 -7.74 3.27 -1.50
N TYR A 32 -8.32 2.38 -0.72
CA TYR A 32 -9.19 1.32 -1.20
C TYR A 32 -10.62 1.83 -1.29
N VAL A 33 -11.20 1.78 -2.49
CA VAL A 33 -12.61 2.06 -2.74
C VAL A 33 -13.31 0.72 -3.00
N LYS A 34 -14.11 0.31 -2.03
CA LYS A 34 -14.90 -0.92 -2.13
C LYS A 34 -15.98 -0.74 -3.19
N THR A 35 -16.00 -1.66 -4.14
CA THR A 35 -16.97 -1.71 -5.22
C THR A 35 -17.73 -3.03 -5.16
N ASP A 36 -17.05 -4.15 -5.45
CA ASP A 36 -17.68 -5.48 -5.41
C ASP A 36 -16.93 -6.50 -4.54
N PHE A 37 -15.62 -6.32 -4.30
CA PHE A 37 -14.84 -7.19 -3.41
C PHE A 37 -15.61 -7.61 -2.15
N ALA A 38 -15.48 -8.90 -1.81
CA ALA A 38 -16.12 -9.51 -0.64
C ALA A 38 -15.71 -8.83 0.67
N ASN A 39 -16.41 -9.15 1.76
CA ASN A 39 -15.91 -8.82 3.09
C ASN A 39 -14.67 -9.64 3.40
N GLY A 40 -13.80 -9.11 4.26
CA GLY A 40 -12.64 -9.84 4.73
C GLY A 40 -11.41 -9.75 3.82
N VAL A 41 -11.34 -8.76 2.90
CA VAL A 41 -10.27 -8.67 1.91
C VAL A 41 -8.91 -8.50 2.61
N GLY A 42 -7.93 -9.30 2.20
CA GLY A 42 -6.53 -9.09 2.55
C GLY A 42 -5.82 -8.25 1.49
N PHE A 43 -5.10 -7.23 1.91
CA PHE A 43 -4.25 -6.40 1.07
C PHE A 43 -2.80 -6.56 1.49
N THR A 44 -1.93 -6.87 0.53
CA THR A 44 -0.48 -6.77 0.67
C THR A 44 0.06 -5.87 -0.42
N VAL A 45 0.44 -4.66 -0.05
CA VAL A 45 0.92 -3.61 -0.94
C VAL A 45 2.39 -3.36 -0.65
N THR A 46 3.24 -3.51 -1.66
CA THR A 46 4.70 -3.34 -1.54
C THR A 46 5.27 -2.54 -2.69
N ALA A 47 6.46 -1.97 -2.48
CA ALA A 47 7.35 -1.60 -3.57
C ALA A 47 7.74 -2.87 -4.33
N GLU A 48 7.67 -2.86 -5.66
CA GLU A 48 7.95 -4.06 -6.44
C GLU A 48 9.44 -4.42 -6.42
N ALA A 49 10.32 -3.45 -6.66
CA ALA A 49 11.74 -3.71 -6.82
C ALA A 49 12.43 -4.05 -5.49
N THR A 50 12.05 -3.38 -4.41
CA THR A 50 12.71 -3.54 -3.09
C THR A 50 11.97 -4.48 -2.15
N GLY A 51 10.69 -4.75 -2.40
CA GLY A 51 9.83 -5.48 -1.47
C GLY A 51 9.45 -4.69 -0.21
N GLU A 52 9.77 -3.38 -0.14
CA GLU A 52 9.42 -2.55 1.01
C GLU A 52 7.90 -2.54 1.22
N SER A 53 7.46 -2.81 2.45
CA SER A 53 6.05 -2.87 2.80
C SER A 53 5.44 -1.48 2.83
N ILE A 54 4.37 -1.28 2.06
CA ILE A 54 3.62 -0.01 2.01
C ILE A 54 2.34 -0.15 2.83
N TRP A 55 1.55 -1.19 2.63
CA TRP A 55 0.36 -1.46 3.44
C TRP A 55 0.08 -2.96 3.49
N SER A 56 -0.08 -3.51 4.68
CA SER A 56 -0.51 -4.88 4.89
C SER A 56 -1.65 -4.89 5.89
N GLU A 57 -2.79 -5.45 5.50
CA GLU A 57 -3.96 -5.53 6.36
C GLU A 57 -4.84 -6.69 5.92
N ALA A 58 -5.36 -7.43 6.89
CA ALA A 58 -6.31 -8.50 6.66
C ALA A 58 -7.72 -8.03 7.06
N ALA A 59 -8.73 -8.76 6.57
CA ALA A 59 -10.11 -8.61 6.99
C ALA A 59 -10.73 -7.22 6.75
N VAL A 60 -10.35 -6.53 5.67
CA VAL A 60 -10.89 -5.20 5.34
C VAL A 60 -12.32 -5.33 4.81
N ASN A 61 -13.28 -4.70 5.50
CA ASN A 61 -14.71 -4.86 5.22
C ASN A 61 -15.36 -3.65 4.52
N ALA A 62 -14.70 -2.49 4.50
CA ALA A 62 -15.21 -1.27 3.89
C ALA A 62 -14.09 -0.52 3.16
N SER A 63 -14.47 0.51 2.39
CA SER A 63 -13.51 1.46 1.83
C SER A 63 -12.61 2.01 2.95
N ALA A 64 -11.32 2.13 2.66
CA ALA A 64 -10.32 2.47 3.65
C ALA A 64 -9.25 3.38 3.05
N VAL A 65 -8.75 4.29 3.88
CA VAL A 65 -7.61 5.14 3.54
C VAL A 65 -6.49 4.85 4.53
N ARG A 66 -5.27 4.68 4.02
CA ARG A 66 -4.07 4.45 4.81
C ARG A 66 -2.99 5.44 4.38
N TYR A 67 -2.32 6.01 5.37
CA TYR A 67 -1.21 6.95 5.19
C TYR A 67 0.07 6.30 5.69
N PRO A 68 0.67 5.38 4.91
CA PRO A 68 1.80 4.60 5.39
C PRO A 68 3.04 5.46 5.59
N ARG A 69 3.84 5.10 6.59
CA ARG A 69 5.09 5.77 6.96
C ARG A 69 6.12 4.71 7.31
N ALA A 70 7.38 4.95 6.92
CA ALA A 70 8.51 4.14 7.31
C ALA A 70 9.25 4.79 8.48
N PRO A 71 9.79 3.99 9.43
CA PRO A 71 10.69 4.50 10.46
C PRO A 71 11.98 5.03 9.81
N THR A 72 12.51 6.11 10.38
CA THR A 72 13.78 6.71 9.93
C THR A 72 14.93 6.29 10.83
N HIS A 73 16.16 6.39 10.34
CA HIS A 73 17.37 6.01 11.05
C HIS A 73 18.52 6.98 10.75
N THR A 74 19.52 6.99 11.64
CA THR A 74 20.79 7.68 11.42
C THR A 74 21.61 6.96 10.34
N GLN A 75 22.68 7.58 9.84
CA GLN A 75 23.55 6.94 8.84
C GLN A 75 24.15 5.59 9.30
N ALA A 76 24.23 5.34 10.61
CA ALA A 76 24.72 4.09 11.18
C ALA A 76 23.64 3.00 11.31
N GLY A 77 22.40 3.26 10.86
CA GLY A 77 21.29 2.30 10.99
C GLY A 77 20.56 2.35 12.33
N ALA A 78 20.96 3.24 13.26
CA ALA A 78 20.26 3.37 14.54
C ALA A 78 18.92 4.11 14.35
N ALA A 79 17.84 3.58 14.93
CA ALA A 79 16.51 4.18 14.83
C ALA A 79 16.51 5.63 15.32
N ALA A 80 15.91 6.54 14.54
CA ALA A 80 15.68 7.91 14.96
C ALA A 80 14.44 7.95 15.84
N LEU A 81 14.60 8.38 17.09
CA LEU A 81 13.54 8.43 18.10
C LEU A 81 13.41 9.85 18.65
N TYR A 82 12.19 10.23 19.05
CA TYR A 82 12.00 11.42 19.87
C TYR A 82 12.61 11.21 21.26
N ALA A 83 13.29 12.22 21.79
CA ALA A 83 14.02 12.15 23.06
C ALA A 83 13.12 11.75 24.25
N ALA A 84 11.86 12.19 24.24
CA ALA A 84 10.88 11.81 25.25
C ALA A 84 10.02 10.64 24.74
N GLY A 85 10.18 9.46 25.36
CA GLY A 85 9.29 8.31 25.14
C GLY A 85 9.71 7.33 24.05
N GLY A 86 10.83 7.54 23.34
CA GLY A 86 11.37 6.55 22.40
C GLY A 86 10.46 6.25 21.20
N VAL A 87 9.54 7.16 20.87
CA VAL A 87 8.64 7.02 19.72
C VAL A 87 9.43 7.21 18.43
N ALA A 88 9.24 6.31 17.47
CA ALA A 88 9.92 6.38 16.19
C ALA A 88 9.56 7.65 15.41
N VAL A 89 10.59 8.31 14.86
CA VAL A 89 10.42 9.34 13.84
C VAL A 89 10.14 8.63 12.52
N GLN A 90 8.99 8.92 11.90
CA GLN A 90 8.55 8.28 10.67
C GLN A 90 8.37 9.31 9.54
N ASP A 91 8.69 8.92 8.32
CA ASP A 91 8.48 9.73 7.11
C ASP A 91 7.73 8.92 6.03
N LYS A 92 7.25 9.59 4.99
CA LYS A 92 6.61 8.95 3.83
C LYS A 92 7.61 8.06 3.10
N ILE A 93 7.13 6.92 2.64
CA ILE A 93 7.89 5.95 1.86
C ILE A 93 8.18 6.53 0.48
N GLY A 94 9.45 6.57 0.09
CA GLY A 94 9.90 7.09 -1.20
C GLY A 94 10.03 5.98 -2.24
N LEU A 95 9.58 6.24 -3.46
CA LEU A 95 9.80 5.36 -4.62
C LEU A 95 10.55 6.12 -5.71
N ALA A 96 11.46 5.43 -6.40
CA ALA A 96 12.26 5.98 -7.48
C ALA A 96 12.16 5.11 -8.73
N SER A 97 11.31 5.53 -9.68
CA SER A 97 11.03 4.77 -10.92
C SER A 97 10.59 3.32 -10.67
N ASP A 98 9.87 3.10 -9.58
CA ASP A 98 9.41 1.78 -9.15
C ASP A 98 7.89 1.64 -9.33
N ARG A 99 7.37 0.41 -9.25
CA ARG A 99 5.94 0.12 -9.25
C ARG A 99 5.48 -0.24 -7.86
N VAL A 100 4.24 0.11 -7.55
CA VAL A 100 3.53 -0.44 -6.41
C VAL A 100 2.88 -1.74 -6.86
N LYS A 101 3.23 -2.83 -6.18
CA LYS A 101 2.60 -4.14 -6.31
C LYS A 101 1.48 -4.23 -5.28
N VAL A 102 0.29 -4.60 -5.73
CA VAL A 102 -0.86 -4.90 -4.86
C VAL A 102 -1.19 -6.37 -5.04
N VAL A 103 -1.18 -7.11 -3.94
CA VAL A 103 -1.71 -8.47 -3.86
C VAL A 103 -2.99 -8.44 -3.04
N ILE A 104 -4.04 -9.03 -3.61
CA ILE A 104 -5.34 -9.22 -2.96
C ILE A 104 -5.46 -10.68 -2.55
N ALA A 105 -5.80 -10.91 -1.28
CA ALA A 105 -6.21 -12.20 -0.76
C ALA A 105 -7.71 -12.19 -0.48
N SER A 106 -8.41 -13.24 -0.91
CA SER A 106 -9.82 -13.49 -0.58
C SER A 106 -10.78 -12.33 -0.92
N GLY A 107 -10.58 -11.66 -2.06
CA GLY A 107 -11.47 -10.59 -2.55
C GLY A 107 -12.82 -11.09 -3.08
N GLY A 108 -13.09 -12.40 -3.02
CA GLY A 108 -14.23 -13.07 -3.64
C GLY A 108 -13.98 -13.38 -5.12
N ALA A 109 -14.60 -14.45 -5.64
CA ALA A 109 -14.35 -14.92 -7.00
C ALA A 109 -14.81 -13.92 -8.07
N THR A 110 -13.96 -13.60 -9.04
CA THR A 110 -14.28 -12.76 -10.22
C THR A 110 -14.84 -11.38 -9.90
N LYS A 111 -14.44 -10.83 -8.76
CA LYS A 111 -14.93 -9.56 -8.23
C LYS A 111 -13.98 -8.42 -8.55
N THR A 112 -14.50 -7.19 -8.50
CA THR A 112 -13.68 -5.99 -8.78
C THR A 112 -13.53 -5.06 -7.59
N GLY A 113 -12.37 -4.40 -7.54
CA GLY A 113 -11.99 -3.41 -6.54
C GLY A 113 -11.16 -2.29 -7.18
N THR A 114 -11.19 -1.11 -6.56
CA THR A 114 -10.37 0.02 -7.01
C THR A 114 -9.42 0.47 -5.90
N ILE A 115 -8.16 0.71 -6.27
CA ILE A 115 -7.17 1.34 -5.40
C ILE A 115 -6.68 2.64 -6.04
N HIS A 116 -6.63 3.70 -5.24
CA HIS A 116 -5.94 4.94 -5.59
C HIS A 116 -4.63 5.07 -4.81
N ILE A 117 -3.57 5.39 -5.53
CA ILE A 117 -2.25 5.67 -4.98
C ILE A 117 -2.01 7.17 -5.15
N LEU A 118 -1.84 7.88 -4.05
CA LEU A 118 -1.47 9.29 -4.06
C LEU A 118 0.02 9.42 -3.79
N VAL A 119 0.70 10.16 -4.65
CA VAL A 119 2.15 10.40 -4.61
C VAL A 119 2.38 11.89 -4.61
N ASP A 120 3.27 12.40 -3.78
CA ASP A 120 3.62 13.83 -3.78
C ASP A 120 4.35 14.24 -5.06
#